data_AF-A0A7S3IMS5-F1
#
_entry.id   AF-A0A7S3IMS5-F1
#
_cell.length_a   1.000
_cell.length_b   1.000
_cell.length_c   1.000
_cell.angle_alpha   90.00
_cell.angle_beta   90.00
_cell.angle_gamma   90.00
#
_symmetry.space_group_name_H-M   'P 1'
#
loop_
_entity.id
_entity.type
_entity.pdbx_description
1 polymer ?
#
loop_
_entity_poly.entity_id
_entity_poly.type
_entity_poly.pdbx_seq_one_letter_code
_entity_poly.pdbx_strand_id
1 'polypeptide(L)'
;MIKLGDFGIARVLSDTKSKAKTVVGTPYYLSPEIIQSQPYSFKSDIWSLGVLLYEMCALQPPFNAQSLHQLATKIIQGKYANVPSHFSKSISMLLEAMLHKDPEKRPNINQVLKYPVIAERIQKLLNEEDFKDEFSHTILHNQNVF
;
A
#
# COMPACT_ATOMS: atom_id res chain seq x y z
N MET A 1 10.84 -10.63 13.63
CA MET A 1 9.37 -10.50 13.48
C MET A 1 9.03 -9.06 13.16
N ILE A 2 8.53 -8.81 11.95
CA ILE A 2 7.83 -7.57 11.62
C ILE A 2 6.37 -7.82 12.00
N LYS A 3 5.82 -7.05 12.93
CA LYS A 3 4.40 -7.11 13.28
C LYS A 3 3.74 -5.85 12.74
N LEU A 4 2.70 -6.01 11.93
CA LEU A 4 1.85 -4.87 11.57
C LEU A 4 1.01 -4.53 12.80
N GLY A 5 1.25 -3.36 13.37
CA GLY A 5 0.52 -2.87 14.53
C GLY A 5 -0.04 -1.49 14.25
N ASP A 6 -1.21 -1.41 13.63
CA ASP A 6 -2.18 -0.32 13.85
C ASP A 6 -3.56 -0.69 13.25
N PHE A 7 -4.63 -0.46 14.02
CA PHE A 7 -6.04 -0.59 13.62
C PHE A 7 -6.79 0.75 13.79
N GLY A 8 -6.11 1.88 13.99
CA GLY A 8 -6.70 3.21 13.83
C GLY A 8 -6.43 3.70 12.41
N ILE A 9 -7.41 3.98 11.54
CA ILE A 9 -8.12 5.27 11.44
C ILE A 9 -9.46 5.04 10.68
N ALA A 10 -10.13 3.88 10.86
CA ALA A 10 -11.44 3.63 10.22
C ALA A 10 -12.55 4.61 10.65
N ARG A 11 -12.32 5.42 11.70
CA ARG A 11 -13.36 6.25 12.34
C ARG A 11 -13.30 7.76 12.02
N VAL A 12 -12.23 8.28 11.44
CA VAL A 12 -12.04 9.75 11.32
C VAL A 12 -12.57 10.35 10.00
N LEU A 13 -12.81 9.54 8.97
CA LEU A 13 -13.28 10.09 7.69
C LEU A 13 -14.74 10.60 7.73
N SER A 14 -15.51 10.25 8.75
CA SER A 14 -16.91 10.68 8.91
C SER A 14 -17.06 12.15 9.34
N ASP A 15 -16.03 12.77 9.94
CA ASP A 15 -16.12 14.09 10.59
C ASP A 15 -15.37 15.21 9.84
N THR A 16 -15.14 15.09 8.54
CA THR A 16 -14.33 16.05 7.75
C THR A 16 -15.07 17.36 7.39
N LYS A 17 -15.74 17.99 8.36
CA LYS A 17 -16.07 19.44 8.31
C LYS A 17 -15.37 20.26 9.39
N SER A 18 -14.66 19.64 10.33
CA SER A 18 -14.08 20.36 11.46
C SER A 18 -12.55 20.35 11.43
N LYS A 19 -12.01 21.42 10.86
CA LYS A 19 -10.81 22.12 11.34
C LYS A 19 -9.46 21.55 10.91
N ALA A 20 -8.91 22.22 9.91
CA ALA A 20 -7.48 22.42 9.76
C ALA A 20 -6.80 22.70 11.11
N LYS A 21 -5.84 21.85 11.49
CA LYS A 21 -4.58 22.11 12.20
C LYS A 21 -4.14 20.84 12.92
N THR A 22 -3.17 20.12 12.37
CA THR A 22 -1.86 19.90 13.00
C THR A 22 -0.97 19.07 12.07
N VAL A 23 0.33 19.35 12.12
CA VAL A 23 1.44 18.79 11.33
C VAL A 23 1.79 17.35 11.80
N VAL A 24 0.79 16.58 12.22
CA VAL A 24 0.95 15.21 12.71
C VAL A 24 -0.15 14.38 12.07
N GLY A 25 0.21 13.44 11.19
CA GLY A 25 -0.74 12.55 10.52
C GLY A 25 -1.18 13.01 9.12
N THR A 26 -0.30 13.64 8.34
CA THR A 26 -0.58 13.87 6.90
C THR A 26 -0.90 12.52 6.26
N PRO A 27 -2.05 12.38 5.58
CA PRO A 27 -2.58 11.06 5.28
C PRO A 27 -1.99 10.54 3.96
N TYR A 28 -0.66 10.33 3.94
CA TYR A 28 0.14 9.93 2.78
C TYR A 28 -0.28 8.59 2.16
N TYR A 29 -0.94 7.75 2.96
CA TYR A 29 -1.39 6.42 2.59
C TYR A 29 -2.79 6.41 1.95
N LEU A 30 -3.49 7.54 1.90
CA LEU A 30 -4.83 7.57 1.29
C LEU A 30 -4.77 7.31 -0.20
N SER A 31 -5.68 6.46 -0.66
CA SER A 31 -5.85 6.16 -2.06
C SER A 31 -6.68 7.23 -2.78
N PRO A 32 -6.54 7.36 -4.11
CA PRO A 32 -7.28 8.34 -4.91
C PRO A 32 -8.79 8.28 -4.70
N GLU A 33 -9.35 7.08 -4.56
CA GLU A 33 -10.78 6.87 -4.36
C GLU A 33 -11.26 7.42 -3.00
N ILE A 34 -10.48 7.26 -1.92
CA ILE A 34 -10.83 7.81 -0.60
C ILE A 34 -10.79 9.34 -0.60
N ILE A 35 -9.82 9.92 -1.31
CA ILE A 35 -9.72 11.38 -1.48
C ILE A 35 -10.92 11.93 -2.26
N GLN A 36 -11.47 11.14 -3.17
CA GLN A 36 -12.66 11.46 -3.94
C GLN A 36 -13.97 11.07 -3.23
N SER A 37 -13.91 10.72 -1.94
CA SER A 37 -15.05 10.29 -1.12
C SER A 37 -15.79 9.05 -1.68
N GLN A 38 -15.08 8.18 -2.39
CA GLN A 38 -15.59 6.88 -2.83
C GLN A 38 -15.47 5.83 -1.71
N PRO A 39 -16.22 4.72 -1.78
CA PRO A 39 -16.16 3.67 -0.78
C PRO A 39 -14.76 3.06 -0.65
N TYR A 40 -14.37 2.79 0.59
CA TYR A 40 -13.17 2.04 0.92
C TYR A 40 -13.29 0.58 0.47
N SER A 41 -12.19 0.01 -0.02
CA SER A 41 -12.11 -1.40 -0.41
C SER A 41 -10.76 -2.00 -0.06
N PHE A 42 -10.63 -3.33 -0.20
CA PHE A 42 -9.33 -4.02 -0.10
C PHE A 42 -8.28 -3.49 -1.09
N LYS A 43 -8.70 -2.85 -2.20
CA LYS A 43 -7.76 -2.22 -3.14
C LYS A 43 -7.18 -0.91 -2.59
N SER A 44 -7.85 -0.28 -1.63
CA SER A 44 -7.33 0.88 -0.90
C SER A 44 -6.18 0.46 0.03
N ASP A 45 -6.25 -0.74 0.63
CA ASP A 45 -5.11 -1.33 1.37
C ASP A 45 -3.90 -1.58 0.49
N ILE A 46 -4.11 -2.11 -0.73
CA ILE A 46 -3.03 -2.37 -1.69
C ILE A 46 -2.31 -1.07 -2.07
N TRP A 47 -3.05 0.03 -2.21
CA TRP A 47 -2.44 1.34 -2.42
C TRP A 47 -1.58 1.76 -1.24
N SER A 48 -2.11 1.69 -0.02
CA SER A 48 -1.36 2.02 1.21
C SER A 48 -0.09 1.19 1.34
N LEU A 49 -0.16 -0.10 1.00
CA LEU A 49 0.99 -1.01 0.98
C LEU A 49 2.01 -0.60 -0.10
N GLY A 50 1.54 -0.14 -1.26
CA GLY A 50 2.40 0.39 -2.33
C GLY A 50 3.11 1.68 -1.91
N VAL A 51 2.42 2.56 -1.19
CA VAL A 51 2.99 3.79 -0.61
C VAL A 51 4.10 3.43 0.38
N LEU A 52 3.82 2.48 1.28
CA LEU A 52 4.81 2.00 2.25
C LEU A 52 6.02 1.34 1.56
N LEU A 53 5.79 0.50 0.56
CA LEU A 53 6.87 -0.13 -0.21
C LEU A 53 7.74 0.91 -0.90
N TYR A 54 7.13 1.93 -1.50
CA TYR A 54 7.87 3.04 -2.11
C TYR A 54 8.71 3.78 -1.07
N GLU A 55 8.12 4.09 0.08
CA GLU A 55 8.81 4.79 1.17
C GLU A 55 10.00 4.00 1.69
N MET A 56 9.90 2.67 1.81
CA MET A 56 11.03 1.81 2.15
C MET A 56 12.16 1.86 1.10
N CYS A 57 11.84 2.05 -0.17
CA CYS A 57 12.83 2.15 -1.24
C CYS A 57 13.46 3.55 -1.34
N ALA A 58 12.64 4.60 -1.31
CA ALA A 58 13.08 5.98 -1.54
C ALA A 58 13.41 6.74 -0.25
N LEU A 59 13.12 6.17 0.92
CA LEU A 59 13.16 6.82 2.24
C LEU A 59 12.26 8.06 2.35
N GLN A 60 11.31 8.19 1.43
CA GLN A 60 10.40 9.32 1.28
C GLN A 60 9.09 8.83 0.66
N PRO A 61 7.93 9.41 1.02
CA PRO A 61 6.66 9.01 0.41
C PRO A 61 6.60 9.38 -1.09
N PRO A 62 5.87 8.60 -1.91
CA PRO A 62 5.74 8.85 -3.35
C PRO A 62 5.04 10.17 -3.68
N PHE A 63 4.11 10.58 -2.80
CA PHE A 63 3.36 11.82 -2.92
C PHE A 63 3.65 12.69 -1.71
N ASN A 64 4.30 13.83 -1.91
CA ASN A 64 4.57 14.81 -0.86
C ASN A 64 4.20 16.22 -1.32
N ALA A 65 3.61 17.02 -0.44
CA ALA A 65 3.23 18.40 -0.72
C ALA A 65 3.13 19.24 0.56
N GLN A 66 3.19 20.56 0.41
CA GLN A 66 3.12 21.50 1.54
C GLN A 66 1.70 21.74 2.06
N SER A 67 0.67 21.32 1.31
CA SER A 67 -0.73 21.42 1.71
C SER A 67 -1.51 20.15 1.38
N LEU A 68 -2.52 19.86 2.19
CA LEU A 68 -3.39 18.70 1.99
C LEU A 68 -4.08 18.72 0.62
N HIS A 69 -4.48 19.91 0.14
CA HIS A 69 -5.07 20.06 -1.18
C HIS A 69 -4.10 19.67 -2.29
N GLN A 70 -2.84 20.15 -2.22
CA GLN A 70 -1.81 19.78 -3.20
C GLN A 70 -1.46 18.29 -3.13
N LEU A 71 -1.42 17.72 -1.92
CA LEU A 71 -1.21 16.28 -1.73
C LEU A 71 -2.32 15.48 -2.40
N ALA A 72 -3.59 15.85 -2.15
CA ALA A 72 -4.74 15.25 -2.77
C ALA A 72 -4.68 15.31 -4.31
N THR A 73 -4.32 16.48 -4.86
CA THR A 73 -4.13 16.63 -6.32
C THR A 73 -3.04 15.70 -6.84
N LYS A 74 -1.89 15.58 -6.16
CA LYS A 74 -0.80 14.68 -6.59
C LYS A 74 -1.22 13.21 -6.57
N ILE A 75 -1.92 12.78 -5.52
CA ILE A 75 -2.44 11.42 -5.39
C ILE A 75 -3.43 11.12 -6.52
N ILE A 76 -4.38 12.02 -6.79
CA ILE A 76 -5.35 11.88 -7.88
C ILE A 76 -4.64 11.85 -9.26
N GLN A 77 -3.59 12.62 -9.45
CA GLN A 77 -2.78 12.60 -10.67
C GLN A 77 -2.03 11.28 -10.84
N GLY A 78 -1.66 10.63 -9.73
CA GLY A 78 -0.94 9.35 -9.69
C GLY A 78 0.48 9.44 -10.25
N LYS A 79 1.08 10.64 -10.21
CA LYS A 79 2.46 10.86 -10.68
C LYS A 79 3.40 10.94 -9.47
N TYR A 80 4.38 10.04 -9.43
CA TYR A 80 5.43 9.98 -8.43
C TYR A 80 6.78 9.77 -9.11
N ALA A 81 7.88 10.07 -8.40
CA ALA A 81 9.23 9.84 -8.94
C ALA A 81 9.53 8.33 -9.00
N ASN A 82 10.40 7.91 -9.90
CA ASN A 82 10.85 6.51 -9.88
C ASN A 82 11.70 6.25 -8.64
N VAL A 83 11.65 5.02 -8.13
CA VAL A 83 12.58 4.58 -7.08
C VAL A 83 14.03 4.67 -7.55
N PRO A 84 15.02 4.80 -6.63
CA PRO A 84 16.43 4.86 -6.98
C PRO A 84 16.87 3.74 -7.93
N SER A 85 17.76 4.04 -8.88
CA SER A 85 18.16 3.13 -9.97
C SER A 85 18.88 1.84 -9.52
N HIS A 86 19.29 1.74 -8.25
CA HIS A 86 19.86 0.53 -7.69
C HIS A 86 18.82 -0.54 -7.33
N PHE A 87 17.53 -0.19 -7.32
CA PHE A 87 16.44 -1.17 -7.17
C PHE A 87 16.16 -1.88 -8.49
N SER A 88 15.70 -3.13 -8.39
CA SER A 88 15.39 -3.94 -9.56
C SER A 88 14.15 -3.42 -10.29
N LYS A 89 14.10 -3.67 -11.61
CA LYS A 89 12.93 -3.37 -12.44
C LYS A 89 11.66 -4.07 -11.91
N SER A 90 11.81 -5.25 -11.30
CA SER A 90 10.71 -6.00 -10.68
C SER A 90 10.03 -5.23 -9.55
N ILE A 91 10.79 -4.50 -8.71
CA ILE A 91 10.21 -3.66 -7.66
C ILE A 91 9.47 -2.47 -8.26
N SER A 92 10.05 -1.84 -9.29
CA SER A 92 9.40 -0.72 -9.98
C SER A 92 8.08 -1.15 -10.63
N MET A 93 8.04 -2.32 -11.26
CA MET A 93 6.82 -2.88 -11.85
C MET A 93 5.76 -3.21 -10.80
N LEU A 94 6.17 -3.77 -9.66
CA LEU A 94 5.26 -4.04 -8.54
C LEU A 94 4.66 -2.75 -7.99
N LEU A 95 5.48 -1.71 -7.79
CA LEU A 95 5.03 -0.39 -7.35
C LEU A 95 4.06 0.25 -8.34
N GLU A 96 4.34 0.17 -9.64
CA GLU A 96 3.44 0.69 -10.68
C GLU A 96 2.07 -0.02 -10.66
N ALA A 97 2.06 -1.34 -10.44
CA ALA A 97 0.83 -2.10 -10.32
C ALA A 97 0.04 -1.75 -9.04
N MET A 98 0.71 -1.60 -7.90
CA MET A 98 0.07 -1.30 -6.60
C MET A 98 -0.41 0.15 -6.50
N LEU A 99 0.34 1.11 -7.07
CA LEU A 99 0.02 2.53 -7.11
C LEU A 99 -0.77 2.93 -8.37
N HIS A 100 -1.51 1.99 -8.95
CA HIS A 100 -2.38 2.28 -10.08
C HIS A 100 -3.60 3.11 -9.61
N LYS A 101 -3.95 4.18 -10.32
CA LYS A 101 -5.06 5.07 -9.92
C LYS A 101 -6.41 4.36 -9.84
N ASP A 102 -6.72 3.58 -10.86
CA ASP A 102 -7.90 2.74 -10.91
C ASP A 102 -7.75 1.54 -9.96
N PRO A 103 -8.60 1.41 -8.92
CA PRO A 103 -8.51 0.32 -7.95
C PRO A 103 -8.73 -1.06 -8.58
N GLU A 104 -9.49 -1.17 -9.68
CA GLU A 104 -9.75 -2.44 -10.33
C GLU A 104 -8.51 -3.00 -11.01
N LYS A 105 -7.63 -2.12 -11.50
CA LYS A 105 -6.35 -2.48 -12.11
C LYS A 105 -5.25 -2.79 -11.10
N ARG A 106 -5.45 -2.48 -9.81
CA ARG A 106 -4.51 -2.88 -8.75
C ARG A 106 -4.59 -4.39 -8.52
N PRO A 107 -3.46 -5.07 -8.29
CA PRO A 107 -3.48 -6.47 -7.91
C PRO A 107 -4.17 -6.64 -6.55
N ASN A 108 -4.79 -7.80 -6.31
CA ASN A 108 -5.15 -8.21 -4.95
C ASN A 108 -3.91 -8.74 -4.21
N ILE A 109 -4.04 -8.98 -2.90
CA ILE A 109 -2.90 -9.42 -2.08
C ILE A 109 -2.31 -10.76 -2.55
N ASN A 110 -3.14 -11.70 -3.02
CA ASN A 110 -2.68 -12.99 -3.55
C ASN A 110 -1.84 -12.81 -4.82
N GLN A 111 -2.22 -11.87 -5.68
CA GLN A 111 -1.44 -11.51 -6.86
C GLN A 111 -0.12 -10.86 -6.48
N VAL A 112 -0.10 -9.98 -5.47
CA VAL A 112 1.14 -9.36 -4.95
C VAL A 112 2.10 -10.42 -4.41
N LEU A 113 1.61 -11.41 -3.64
CA LEU A 113 2.43 -12.49 -3.08
C LEU A 113 3.07 -13.37 -4.16
N LYS A 114 2.44 -13.47 -5.33
CA LYS A 114 2.95 -14.23 -6.49
C LYS A 114 4.03 -13.50 -7.29
N TYR A 115 4.33 -12.24 -7.00
CA TYR A 115 5.44 -11.55 -7.69
C TYR A 115 6.77 -12.22 -7.32
N PRO A 116 7.66 -12.52 -8.30
CA PRO A 116 8.91 -13.23 -8.04
C PRO A 116 9.76 -12.61 -6.92
N VAL A 117 9.85 -11.28 -6.90
CA VAL A 117 10.62 -10.52 -5.89
C VAL A 117 10.09 -10.69 -4.46
N ILE A 118 8.80 -11.02 -4.31
CA ILE A 118 8.14 -11.27 -3.04
C ILE A 118 8.20 -12.76 -2.71
N ALA A 119 7.78 -13.63 -3.64
CA ALA A 119 7.77 -15.08 -3.47
C ALA A 119 9.14 -15.65 -3.05
N GLU A 120 10.23 -15.21 -3.69
CA GLU A 120 11.59 -15.63 -3.35
C GLU A 120 12.02 -15.20 -1.94
N ARG A 121 11.48 -14.09 -1.44
CA ARG A 121 11.77 -13.59 -0.08
C ARG A 121 10.95 -14.30 0.97
N ILE A 122 9.69 -14.62 0.69
CA ILE A 122 8.82 -15.37 1.60
C ILE A 122 9.45 -16.72 1.94
N GLN A 123 9.94 -17.45 0.94
CA GLN A 123 10.61 -18.75 1.12
C GLN A 123 11.89 -18.66 1.97
N LYS A 124 12.53 -17.49 2.05
CA LYS A 124 13.74 -17.26 2.86
C LYS A 124 13.44 -16.75 4.26
N LEU A 125 12.25 -16.20 4.49
CA LEU A 125 11.87 -15.52 5.74
C LEU A 125 10.99 -16.39 6.64
N LEU A 126 10.24 -17.34 6.06
CA LEU A 126 9.39 -18.27 6.79
C LEU A 126 9.97 -19.67 6.68
N ASN A 127 10.14 -20.33 7.82
CA ASN A 127 10.42 -21.77 7.85
C ASN A 127 9.12 -22.53 7.47
N GLU A 128 9.22 -23.80 7.07
CA GLU A 128 8.06 -24.58 6.60
C GLU A 128 6.90 -24.64 7.61
N GLU A 129 7.21 -24.63 8.91
CA GLU A 129 6.21 -24.63 9.99
C GLU A 129 5.51 -23.26 10.11
N ASP A 130 6.26 -22.15 10.14
CA ASP A 130 5.71 -20.80 10.17
C ASP A 130 4.91 -20.47 8.90
N PHE A 131 5.34 -20.99 7.76
CA PHE A 131 4.63 -20.85 6.49
C PHE A 131 3.29 -21.60 6.52
N LYS A 132 3.23 -22.80 7.10
CA LYS A 132 1.96 -23.50 7.23
C LYS A 132 1.04 -22.80 8.22
N ASP A 133 1.57 -22.33 9.35
CA ASP A 133 0.78 -21.68 10.40
C ASP A 133 0.17 -20.34 9.92
N GLU A 134 1.00 -19.41 9.41
CA GLU A 134 0.57 -18.08 8.95
C GLU A 134 -0.47 -18.15 7.82
N PHE A 135 -0.34 -19.13 6.92
CA PHE A 135 -1.25 -19.31 5.77
C PHE A 135 -2.41 -20.29 6.05
N SER A 136 -2.43 -20.95 7.22
CA SER A 136 -3.55 -21.83 7.62
C SER A 136 -4.69 -21.10 8.30
N HIS A 137 -4.42 -19.99 9.00
CA HIS A 137 -5.39 -19.25 9.80
C HIS A 137 -5.91 -17.96 9.16
N THR A 138 -5.33 -17.54 8.04
CA THR A 138 -5.82 -16.39 7.29
C THR A 138 -7.09 -16.75 6.51
N ILE A 139 -7.88 -15.74 6.12
CA ILE A 139 -9.00 -15.85 5.13
C ILE A 139 -8.46 -16.17 3.71
N LEU A 140 -7.39 -16.96 3.64
CA LEU A 140 -6.74 -17.50 2.45
C LEU A 140 -7.21 -18.94 2.21
N HIS A 141 -8.43 -19.27 2.65
CA HIS A 141 -9.03 -20.54 2.32
C HIS A 141 -9.26 -20.60 0.81
N ASN A 142 -8.70 -21.63 0.18
CA ASN A 142 -9.04 -22.16 -1.15
C ASN A 142 -8.43 -21.51 -2.40
N GLN A 143 -7.35 -20.75 -2.29
CA GLN A 143 -6.55 -20.40 -3.47
C GLN A 143 -5.11 -20.86 -3.28
N ASN A 144 -4.67 -21.82 -4.10
CA ASN A 144 -3.25 -22.15 -4.25
C ASN A 144 -2.48 -20.86 -4.60
N VAL A 145 -1.83 -20.29 -3.58
CA VAL A 145 -0.93 -19.14 -3.73
C VAL A 145 0.40 -19.59 -4.35
N PHE A 146 0.62 -20.89 -4.46
CA PHE A 146 1.71 -21.54 -5.18
C PHE A 146 1.19 -22.74 -5.97
#